data_AF-A0A2V6HWI8-F1
#
_entry.id   AF-A0A2V6HWI8-F1
#
_cell.length_a   1.000
_cell.length_b   1.000
_cell.length_c   1.000
_cell.angle_alpha   90.00
_cell.angle_beta   90.00
_cell.angle_gamma   90.00
#
_symmetry.space_group_name_H-M   'P 1'
#
loop_
_entity.id
_entity.type
_entity.pdbx_description
1 polymer ?
#
loop_
_entity_poly.entity_id
_entity_poly.type
_entity_poly.pdbx_seq_one_letter_code
_entity_poly.pdbx_strand_id
1 'polypeptide(L)'
;MTAEATTTVAAPPYSRANPFPAKLIVNRRLSGPESAKDTRHFEIDLIGWGLSYEVGDSVAVCATNDPQLVDEIIHALGTTGDEQVPRLKGAPTTLREALLRDYGITQPTPKFLKAITERANSSTLLKDLLQPERKEDLDRYLWGMEVIDFLNEHPSAKFSPQEFVGLLTKLQPRLYSVASSLKVYPDQVHFIVDVIRYESHGRVRKGVASSFLAERANDVPVPVYPSVAKHFHLPENPDTPIIMVGPGTGIAPFRAYLQERKATGA
;
A
#
# COMPACT_ATOMS: atom_id res chain seq x y z
N MET A 1 -0.82 0.09 -55.26
CA MET A 1 -1.03 -0.54 -53.94
C MET A 1 -0.17 0.20 -52.94
N THR A 2 -0.75 1.18 -52.25
CA THR A 2 -0.12 1.91 -51.15
C THR A 2 -0.08 1.00 -49.93
N ALA A 3 1.11 0.67 -49.44
CA ALA A 3 1.30 -0.08 -48.22
C ALA A 3 0.88 0.80 -47.04
N GLU A 4 -0.11 0.34 -46.26
CA GLU A 4 -0.49 0.94 -44.99
C GLU A 4 0.67 0.80 -44.01
N ALA A 5 1.17 1.94 -43.53
CA ALA A 5 2.13 1.98 -42.45
C ALA A 5 1.41 1.55 -41.16
N THR A 6 1.75 0.36 -40.67
CA THR A 6 1.40 -0.09 -39.33
C THR A 6 2.10 0.81 -38.32
N THR A 7 1.36 1.78 -37.78
CA THR A 7 1.78 2.55 -36.61
C THR A 7 1.95 1.60 -35.44
N THR A 8 3.19 1.28 -35.08
CA THR A 8 3.55 0.60 -33.85
C THR A 8 3.13 1.49 -32.67
N VAL A 9 2.05 1.11 -32.00
CA VAL A 9 1.63 1.75 -30.76
C VAL A 9 2.75 1.55 -29.74
N ALA A 10 3.43 2.64 -29.37
CA ALA A 10 4.48 2.61 -28.36
C ALA A 10 3.90 2.06 -27.04
N ALA A 11 4.63 1.15 -26.40
CA ALA A 11 4.21 0.61 -25.11
C ALA A 11 4.00 1.76 -24.11
N PRO A 12 2.93 1.70 -23.30
CA PRO A 12 2.66 2.74 -22.31
C PRO A 12 3.90 3.00 -21.43
N PRO A 13 4.30 4.28 -21.22
CA PRO A 13 5.55 4.61 -20.54
C PRO A 13 5.59 4.14 -19.08
N TYR A 14 4.42 3.93 -18.45
CA TYR A 14 4.31 3.54 -17.05
C TYR A 14 3.63 2.18 -16.89
N SER A 15 4.08 1.43 -15.88
CA SER A 15 3.63 0.07 -15.58
C SER A 15 3.90 -0.26 -14.12
N ARG A 16 3.56 -1.48 -13.67
CA ARG A 16 3.96 -1.98 -12.35
C ARG A 16 5.48 -1.95 -12.13
N ALA A 17 6.28 -2.11 -13.19
CA ALA A 17 7.75 -2.06 -13.10
C ALA A 17 8.31 -0.63 -13.17
N ASN A 18 7.54 0.31 -13.69
CA ASN A 18 7.88 1.72 -13.82
C ASN A 18 6.65 2.57 -13.46
N PRO A 19 6.27 2.67 -12.17
CA PRO A 19 5.07 3.39 -11.77
C PRO A 19 5.23 4.88 -12.07
N PHE A 20 4.14 5.55 -12.44
CA PHE A 20 4.17 6.98 -12.70
C PHE A 20 4.29 7.76 -11.40
N PRO A 21 5.19 8.75 -11.30
CA PRO A 21 5.42 9.54 -10.10
C PRO A 21 4.38 10.66 -9.95
N ALA A 22 3.13 10.30 -9.61
CA ALA A 22 2.05 11.27 -9.45
C ALA A 22 2.24 12.21 -8.26
N LYS A 23 1.39 13.23 -8.15
CA LYS A 23 1.37 14.16 -7.02
C LYS A 23 0.01 14.15 -6.32
N LEU A 24 0.03 14.24 -5.00
CA LEU A 24 -1.19 14.46 -4.23
C LEU A 24 -1.61 15.93 -4.34
N ILE A 25 -2.85 16.19 -4.76
CA ILE A 25 -3.37 17.56 -4.92
C ILE A 25 -4.49 17.89 -3.93
N VAL A 26 -5.27 16.89 -3.50
CA VAL A 26 -6.28 17.07 -2.45
C VAL A 26 -6.16 15.96 -1.42
N ASN A 27 -6.21 16.36 -0.14
CA ASN A 27 -6.34 15.50 1.02
C ASN A 27 -7.41 16.10 1.92
N ARG A 28 -8.62 15.56 1.88
CA ARG A 28 -9.78 16.13 2.58
C ARG A 28 -10.50 15.06 3.39
N ARG A 29 -10.68 15.31 4.68
CA ARG A 29 -11.50 14.44 5.54
C ARG A 29 -12.96 14.48 5.08
N LEU A 30 -13.56 13.29 4.91
CA LEU A 30 -14.98 13.09 4.58
C LEU A 30 -15.81 12.74 5.81
N SER A 31 -15.20 12.01 6.74
CA SER A 31 -15.80 11.67 8.03
C SER A 31 -16.01 12.92 8.89
N GLY A 32 -17.10 12.95 9.66
CA GLY A 32 -17.36 14.03 10.62
C GLY A 32 -16.31 14.07 11.74
N PRO A 33 -16.14 15.21 12.43
CA PRO A 33 -15.10 15.39 13.45
C PRO A 33 -15.18 14.35 14.58
N GLU A 34 -16.40 13.96 14.98
CA GLU A 34 -16.68 12.99 16.04
C GLU A 34 -16.65 11.53 15.56
N SER A 35 -16.40 11.28 14.27
CA SER A 35 -16.33 9.91 13.76
C SER A 35 -15.11 9.18 14.31
N ALA A 36 -15.30 7.94 14.76
CA ALA A 36 -14.21 7.03 15.10
C ALA A 36 -13.36 6.64 13.88
N LYS A 37 -13.85 6.90 12.66
CA LYS A 37 -13.13 6.68 11.40
C LYS A 37 -12.51 7.99 10.91
N ASP A 38 -11.37 7.86 10.24
CA ASP A 38 -10.76 8.95 9.47
C ASP A 38 -10.83 8.59 7.98
N THR A 39 -12.05 8.63 7.44
CA THR A 39 -12.26 8.46 6.01
C THR A 39 -11.96 9.76 5.27
N ARG A 40 -11.13 9.68 4.23
CA ARG A 40 -10.63 10.81 3.45
C ARG A 40 -10.86 10.63 1.96
N HIS A 41 -10.99 11.76 1.29
CA HIS A 41 -10.99 11.94 -0.15
C HIS A 41 -9.60 12.41 -0.57
N PHE A 42 -8.98 11.65 -1.46
CA PHE A 42 -7.70 12.00 -2.08
C PHE A 42 -7.89 12.27 -3.56
N GLU A 43 -7.18 13.25 -4.10
CA GLU A 43 -7.07 13.50 -5.54
C GLU A 43 -5.60 13.47 -5.91
N ILE A 44 -5.27 12.69 -6.93
CA ILE A 44 -3.92 12.47 -7.42
C ILE A 44 -3.83 13.01 -8.85
N ASP A 45 -2.89 13.92 -9.07
CA ASP A 45 -2.59 14.52 -10.38
C ASP A 45 -1.86 13.53 -11.28
N LEU A 46 -2.42 13.34 -12.48
CA LEU A 46 -1.96 12.45 -13.53
C LEU A 46 -1.47 13.22 -14.78
N ILE A 47 -1.23 14.53 -14.72
CA ILE A 47 -0.69 15.27 -15.87
C ILE A 47 0.61 14.62 -16.36
N GLY A 48 0.65 14.21 -17.63
CA GLY A 48 1.80 13.52 -18.24
C GLY A 48 1.84 12.01 -18.00
N TRP A 49 0.81 11.43 -17.38
CA TRP A 49 0.65 9.98 -17.16
C TRP A 49 0.47 9.22 -18.47
N GLY A 50 -0.36 9.72 -19.38
CA GLY A 50 -0.55 9.13 -20.71
C GLY A 50 -1.18 7.73 -20.74
N LEU A 51 -1.58 7.14 -19.59
CA LEU A 51 -2.42 5.94 -19.53
C LEU A 51 -3.89 6.28 -19.25
N SER A 52 -4.78 5.36 -19.58
CA SER A 52 -6.21 5.46 -19.25
C SER A 52 -6.59 4.47 -18.15
N TYR A 53 -7.69 4.73 -17.48
CA TYR A 53 -8.42 3.79 -16.63
C TYR A 53 -9.92 3.99 -16.84
N GLU A 54 -10.72 2.99 -16.51
CA GLU A 54 -12.17 3.06 -16.59
C GLU A 54 -12.81 3.12 -15.21
N VAL A 55 -14.03 3.65 -15.13
CA VAL A 55 -14.77 3.62 -13.87
C VAL A 55 -15.00 2.18 -13.44
N GLY A 56 -14.64 1.86 -12.20
CA GLY A 56 -14.68 0.50 -11.66
C GLY A 56 -13.31 -0.19 -11.61
N ASP A 57 -12.31 0.35 -12.32
CA ASP A 57 -10.92 -0.03 -12.12
C ASP A 57 -10.39 0.35 -10.73
N SER A 58 -9.22 -0.17 -10.40
CA SER A 58 -8.43 0.28 -9.26
C SER A 58 -7.10 0.86 -9.71
N VAL A 59 -6.51 1.71 -8.88
CA VAL A 59 -5.13 2.17 -9.04
C VAL A 59 -4.31 1.68 -7.87
N ALA A 60 -3.13 1.13 -8.17
CA ALA A 60 -2.16 0.71 -7.17
C ALA A 60 -1.30 1.89 -6.76
N VAL A 61 -1.23 2.16 -5.45
CA VAL A 61 -0.36 3.18 -4.83
C VAL A 61 0.87 2.50 -4.21
N CYS A 62 2.05 2.91 -4.65
CA CYS A 62 3.34 2.49 -4.11
C CYS A 62 3.75 3.40 -2.95
N ALA A 63 3.19 3.16 -1.77
CA ALA A 63 3.50 3.92 -0.58
C ALA A 63 4.85 3.52 0.05
N THR A 64 5.40 4.39 0.89
CA THR A 64 6.55 4.10 1.74
C THR A 64 6.13 3.82 3.18
N ASN A 65 6.97 3.08 3.91
CA ASN A 65 6.81 2.92 5.35
C ASN A 65 6.94 4.26 6.11
N ASP A 66 6.52 4.28 7.38
CA ASP A 66 6.70 5.43 8.26
C ASP A 66 8.19 5.59 8.59
N PRO A 67 8.83 6.74 8.29
CA PRO A 67 10.24 6.97 8.62
C PRO A 67 10.54 6.77 10.11
N GLN A 68 9.59 7.08 11.01
CA GLN A 68 9.77 6.87 12.45
C GLN A 68 9.88 5.38 12.79
N LEU A 69 9.03 4.54 12.19
CA LEU A 69 9.11 3.09 12.39
C LEU A 69 10.41 2.51 11.80
N VAL A 70 10.88 3.07 10.68
CA VAL A 70 12.19 2.71 10.10
C VAL A 70 13.32 3.05 11.08
N ASP A 71 13.30 4.24 11.67
CA ASP A 71 14.28 4.67 12.68
C ASP A 71 14.29 3.78 13.91
N GLU A 72 13.11 3.43 14.43
CA GLU A 72 12.97 2.52 15.57
C GLU A 72 13.56 1.14 15.28
N ILE A 73 13.33 0.58 14.08
CA ILE A 73 13.88 -0.71 13.68
C ILE A 73 15.41 -0.63 13.55
N ILE A 74 15.94 0.42 12.89
CA ILE A 74 17.39 0.63 12.79
C ILE A 74 18.03 0.71 14.18
N HIS A 75 17.39 1.45 15.10
CA HIS A 75 17.84 1.55 16.48
C HIS A 75 17.81 0.20 17.21
N ALA A 76 16.72 -0.56 17.10
CA ALA A 76 16.57 -1.88 17.73
C ALA A 76 17.59 -2.90 17.21
N LEU A 77 18.00 -2.79 15.93
CA LEU A 77 19.07 -3.59 15.34
C LEU A 77 20.47 -3.15 15.82
N GLY A 78 20.61 -1.95 16.37
CA GLY A 78 21.90 -1.38 16.77
C GLY A 78 22.76 -0.96 15.58
N THR A 79 22.13 -0.53 14.49
CA THR A 79 22.80 -0.16 13.23
C THR A 79 22.67 1.34 12.96
N THR A 80 23.41 1.85 11.98
CA THR A 80 23.38 3.27 11.57
C THR A 80 22.29 3.56 10.54
N GLY A 81 21.92 2.55 9.75
CA GLY A 81 21.01 2.69 8.62
C GLY A 81 21.73 2.88 7.27
N ASP A 82 23.03 3.16 7.27
CA ASP A 82 23.86 3.38 6.08
C ASP A 82 24.45 2.08 5.51
N GLU A 83 24.29 0.96 6.23
CA GLU A 83 24.83 -0.33 5.83
C GLU A 83 24.22 -0.78 4.50
N GLN A 84 25.07 -1.27 3.60
CA GLN A 84 24.64 -1.72 2.28
C GLN A 84 23.92 -3.06 2.37
N VAL A 85 22.68 -3.09 1.89
CA VAL A 85 21.83 -4.28 1.86
C VAL A 85 21.33 -4.58 0.45
N PRO A 86 21.07 -5.85 0.12
CA PRO A 86 20.52 -6.20 -1.18
C PRO A 86 19.11 -5.61 -1.35
N ARG A 87 18.79 -5.18 -2.57
CA ARG A 87 17.42 -4.87 -2.97
C ARG A 87 16.81 -6.10 -3.64
N LEU A 88 15.48 -6.19 -3.60
CA LEU A 88 14.74 -7.22 -4.35
C LEU A 88 14.87 -7.03 -5.87
N LYS A 89 15.07 -5.79 -6.33
CA LYS A 89 15.36 -5.42 -7.71
C LYS A 89 16.32 -4.24 -7.74
N GLY A 90 17.30 -4.29 -8.64
CA GLY A 90 18.28 -3.21 -8.83
C GLY A 90 19.54 -3.40 -7.98
N ALA A 91 20.37 -2.35 -7.96
CA ALA A 91 21.61 -2.33 -7.19
C ALA A 91 21.33 -2.30 -5.67
N PRO A 92 22.27 -2.77 -4.83
CA PRO A 92 22.22 -2.59 -3.37
C PRO A 92 21.97 -1.13 -2.97
N THR A 93 21.41 -0.93 -1.78
CA THR A 93 21.12 0.40 -1.21
C THR A 93 21.35 0.39 0.30
N THR A 94 21.18 1.54 0.96
CA THR A 94 21.29 1.64 2.41
C THR A 94 20.15 0.90 3.10
N LEU A 95 20.38 0.34 4.29
CA LEU A 95 19.36 -0.31 5.09
C LEU A 95 18.13 0.59 5.26
N ARG A 96 18.34 1.88 5.55
CA ARG A 96 17.26 2.87 5.65
C ARG A 96 16.39 2.91 4.41
N GLU A 97 16.99 2.99 3.22
CA GLU A 97 16.19 3.04 1.98
C GLU A 97 15.45 1.74 1.69
N ALA A 98 16.12 0.62 1.92
CA ALA A 98 15.50 -0.69 1.77
C ALA A 98 14.28 -0.86 2.68
N LEU A 99 14.40 -0.50 3.96
CA LEU A 99 13.29 -0.56 4.92
C LEU A 99 12.19 0.46 4.60
N LEU A 100 12.53 1.61 4.01
CA LEU A 100 11.54 2.64 3.69
C LEU A 100 10.68 2.25 2.48
N ARG A 101 11.27 1.63 1.44
CA ARG A 101 10.64 1.46 0.13
C ARG A 101 10.48 0.02 -0.36
N ASP A 102 11.31 -0.91 0.10
CA ASP A 102 11.43 -2.22 -0.55
C ASP A 102 10.80 -3.36 0.29
N TYR A 103 10.83 -3.24 1.62
CA TYR A 103 10.45 -4.32 2.53
C TYR A 103 9.23 -3.98 3.40
N GLY A 104 8.39 -4.99 3.63
CA GLY A 104 7.28 -4.90 4.58
C GLY A 104 7.79 -5.08 6.01
N ILE A 105 7.62 -4.05 6.84
CA ILE A 105 8.11 -4.01 8.22
C ILE A 105 6.98 -4.05 9.28
N THR A 106 5.72 -3.93 8.83
CA THR A 106 4.54 -3.92 9.71
C THR A 106 3.91 -5.31 9.89
N GLN A 107 4.51 -6.37 9.35
CA GLN A 107 4.01 -7.73 9.50
C GLN A 107 5.18 -8.70 9.70
N PRO A 108 5.21 -9.47 10.80
CA PRO A 108 6.21 -10.50 10.98
C PRO A 108 6.00 -11.64 9.98
N THR A 109 7.09 -12.19 9.47
CA THR A 109 7.06 -13.34 8.54
C THR A 109 7.33 -14.63 9.29
N PRO A 110 6.87 -15.80 8.82
CA PRO A 110 7.25 -17.07 9.42
C PRO A 110 8.77 -17.28 9.50
N LYS A 111 9.52 -16.81 8.49
CA LYS A 111 10.99 -16.87 8.47
C LYS A 111 11.61 -15.99 9.56
N PHE A 112 11.09 -14.77 9.74
CA PHE A 112 11.51 -13.85 10.78
C PHE A 112 11.22 -14.41 12.19
N LEU A 113 10.00 -14.90 12.43
CA LEU A 113 9.63 -15.49 13.72
C LEU A 113 10.50 -16.69 14.08
N LYS A 114 10.78 -17.57 13.10
CA LYS A 114 11.70 -18.69 13.30
C LYS A 114 13.11 -18.21 13.69
N ALA A 115 13.65 -17.23 12.96
CA ALA A 115 14.97 -16.68 13.24
C ALA A 115 15.06 -16.01 14.62
N ILE A 116 13.99 -15.35 15.08
CA ILE A 116 13.87 -14.83 16.45
C ILE A 116 13.96 -15.99 17.44
N THR A 117 13.18 -17.06 17.27
CA THR A 117 13.18 -18.18 18.22
C THR A 117 14.50 -18.94 18.32
N GLU A 118 15.26 -19.01 17.22
CA GLU A 118 16.56 -19.67 17.20
C GLU A 118 17.63 -18.89 17.98
N ARG A 119 17.48 -17.58 18.14
CA ARG A 119 18.50 -16.68 18.71
C ARG A 119 18.12 -16.06 20.04
N ALA A 120 16.82 -15.97 20.31
CA ALA A 120 16.34 -15.44 21.57
C ALA A 120 16.55 -16.48 22.68
N ASN A 121 17.24 -16.06 23.74
CA ASN A 121 17.50 -16.93 24.91
C ASN A 121 16.20 -17.32 25.65
N SER A 122 15.11 -16.56 25.46
CA SER A 122 13.87 -16.64 26.24
C SER A 122 12.58 -16.62 25.40
N SER A 123 12.56 -17.22 24.21
CA SER A 123 11.36 -17.25 23.35
C SER A 123 10.46 -18.48 23.56
N THR A 124 10.32 -18.99 24.79
CA THR A 124 9.59 -20.25 25.05
C THR A 124 8.14 -20.20 24.58
N LEU A 125 7.44 -19.08 24.81
CA LEU A 125 6.07 -18.87 24.32
C LEU A 125 6.00 -18.87 22.80
N LEU A 126 6.87 -18.10 22.12
CA LEU A 126 6.86 -18.01 20.66
C LEU A 126 7.24 -19.36 20.00
N LYS A 127 8.18 -20.11 20.60
CA LYS A 127 8.55 -21.47 20.16
C LYS A 127 7.37 -22.43 20.20
N ASP A 128 6.56 -22.34 21.25
CA ASP A 128 5.35 -23.14 21.40
C ASP A 128 4.24 -22.71 20.42
N LEU A 129 4.03 -21.39 20.26
CA LEU A 129 3.05 -20.86 19.31
C LEU A 129 3.36 -21.19 17.84
N LEU A 130 4.64 -21.40 17.48
CA LEU A 130 5.04 -21.76 16.12
C LEU A 130 4.77 -23.22 15.75
N GLN A 131 4.27 -24.06 16.66
CA GLN A 131 3.88 -25.43 16.34
C GLN A 131 2.68 -25.46 15.38
N PRO A 132 2.64 -26.37 14.38
CA PRO A 132 1.56 -26.42 13.39
C PRO A 132 0.15 -26.52 13.98
N GLU A 133 0.02 -27.19 15.11
CA GLU A 133 -1.26 -27.42 15.81
C GLU A 133 -1.78 -26.14 16.50
N ARG A 134 -0.94 -25.12 16.70
CA ARG A 134 -1.27 -23.87 17.40
C ARG A 134 -1.57 -22.70 16.47
N LYS A 135 -1.88 -22.96 15.20
CA LYS A 135 -2.10 -21.91 14.18
C LYS A 135 -3.08 -20.82 14.61
N GLU A 136 -4.23 -21.17 15.18
CA GLU A 136 -5.24 -20.19 15.61
C GLU A 136 -4.75 -19.33 16.79
N ASP A 137 -3.99 -19.92 17.71
CA ASP A 137 -3.40 -19.19 18.83
C ASP A 137 -2.28 -18.26 18.36
N LEU A 138 -1.48 -18.70 17.38
CA LEU A 138 -0.48 -17.86 16.73
C LEU A 138 -1.14 -16.68 16.01
N ASP A 139 -2.19 -16.91 15.24
CA ASP A 139 -2.93 -15.84 14.55
C ASP A 139 -3.49 -14.82 15.56
N ARG A 140 -4.00 -15.29 16.71
CA ARG A 140 -4.46 -14.42 17.80
C ARG A 140 -3.32 -13.62 18.43
N TYR A 141 -2.19 -14.27 18.70
CA TYR A 141 -1.02 -13.63 19.30
C TYR A 141 -0.40 -12.58 18.36
N LEU A 142 -0.32 -12.88 17.06
CA LEU A 142 0.24 -11.97 16.06
C LEU A 142 -0.68 -10.79 15.71
N TRP A 143 -1.93 -10.81 16.14
CA TRP A 143 -2.85 -9.71 15.88
C TRP A 143 -2.33 -8.41 16.47
N GLY A 144 -2.06 -7.44 15.59
CA GLY A 144 -1.51 -6.13 15.95
C GLY A 144 -0.04 -6.13 16.40
N MET A 145 0.67 -7.24 16.24
CA MET A 145 2.13 -7.33 16.40
C MET A 145 2.83 -7.02 15.07
N GLU A 146 3.90 -6.23 15.13
CA GLU A 146 4.74 -5.86 13.99
C GLU A 146 6.19 -6.29 14.24
N VAL A 147 7.06 -6.16 13.23
CA VAL A 147 8.47 -6.60 13.33
C VAL A 147 9.20 -5.93 14.50
N ILE A 148 8.93 -4.65 14.75
CA ILE A 148 9.54 -3.87 15.83
C ILE A 148 9.28 -4.46 17.22
N ASP A 149 8.11 -5.07 17.44
CA ASP A 149 7.76 -5.63 18.75
C ASP A 149 8.66 -6.78 19.12
N PHE A 150 8.90 -7.70 18.17
CA PHE A 150 9.81 -8.83 18.38
C PHE A 150 11.27 -8.40 18.57
N LEU A 151 11.71 -7.35 17.87
CA LEU A 151 13.07 -6.82 18.07
C LEU A 151 13.24 -6.24 19.48
N ASN A 152 12.20 -5.58 20.00
CA ASN A 152 12.20 -5.01 21.34
C ASN A 152 12.03 -6.05 22.46
N GLU A 153 11.16 -7.05 22.25
CA GLU A 153 10.90 -8.13 23.21
C GLU A 153 12.06 -9.15 23.28
N HIS A 154 12.83 -9.28 22.20
CA HIS A 154 13.94 -10.22 22.09
C HIS A 154 15.27 -9.54 21.71
N PRO A 155 15.79 -8.61 22.54
CA PRO A 155 16.98 -7.83 22.20
C PRO A 155 18.27 -8.66 22.08
N SER A 156 18.27 -9.91 22.57
CA SER A 156 19.38 -10.86 22.40
C SER A 156 19.44 -11.46 20.99
N ALA A 157 18.34 -11.44 20.22
CA ALA A 157 18.31 -11.89 18.85
C ALA A 157 18.95 -10.85 17.94
N LYS A 158 20.26 -11.00 17.68
CA LYS A 158 21.03 -10.10 16.81
C LYS A 158 20.99 -10.57 15.36
N PHE A 159 20.92 -9.63 14.42
CA PHE A 159 20.92 -9.87 12.98
C PHE A 159 21.88 -8.90 12.30
N SER A 160 22.60 -9.35 11.27
CA SER A 160 23.25 -8.39 10.37
C SER A 160 22.18 -7.68 9.51
N PRO A 161 22.43 -6.46 9.00
CA PRO A 161 21.49 -5.77 8.12
C PRO A 161 21.05 -6.60 6.91
N GLN A 162 21.98 -7.29 6.26
CA GLN A 162 21.73 -8.10 5.06
C GLN A 162 20.88 -9.33 5.38
N GLU A 163 21.15 -9.95 6.52
CA GLU A 163 20.33 -11.06 6.99
C GLU A 163 18.93 -10.59 7.33
N PHE A 164 18.80 -9.51 8.09
CA PHE A 164 17.52 -8.98 8.54
C PHE A 164 16.57 -8.69 7.39
N VAL A 165 17.03 -7.96 6.36
CA VAL A 165 16.19 -7.71 5.17
C VAL A 165 15.82 -9.00 4.43
N GLY A 166 16.67 -10.03 4.51
CA GLY A 166 16.40 -11.36 3.98
C GLY A 166 15.32 -12.14 4.76
N LEU A 167 14.91 -11.68 5.94
CA LEU A 167 13.81 -12.24 6.73
C LEU A 167 12.46 -11.58 6.43
N LEU A 168 12.45 -10.43 5.75
CA LEU A 168 11.25 -9.65 5.47
C LEU A 168 10.61 -10.02 4.12
N THR A 169 9.35 -9.63 3.95
CA THR A 169 8.66 -9.71 2.65
C THR A 169 8.83 -8.43 1.86
N LYS A 170 8.55 -8.48 0.56
CA LYS A 170 8.47 -7.29 -0.29
C LYS A 170 7.32 -6.38 0.14
N LEU A 171 7.57 -5.07 0.25
CA LEU A 171 6.51 -4.07 0.40
C LEU A 171 5.58 -4.08 -0.82
N GLN A 172 4.30 -4.32 -0.59
CA GLN A 172 3.31 -4.41 -1.66
C GLN A 172 2.61 -3.07 -1.89
N PRO A 173 2.40 -2.66 -3.15
CA PRO A 173 1.49 -1.57 -3.49
C PRO A 173 0.07 -1.85 -2.99
N ARG A 174 -0.68 -0.80 -2.65
CA ARG A 174 -2.07 -0.93 -2.21
C ARG A 174 -3.03 -0.52 -3.30
N LEU A 175 -3.99 -1.39 -3.61
CA LEU A 175 -5.05 -1.10 -4.55
C LEU A 175 -6.14 -0.26 -3.88
N TYR A 176 -6.54 0.82 -4.55
CA TYR A 176 -7.72 1.61 -4.22
C TYR A 176 -8.65 1.66 -5.42
N SER A 177 -9.93 1.38 -5.20
CA SER A 177 -10.95 1.57 -6.22
C SER A 177 -11.00 3.04 -6.62
N VAL A 178 -11.03 3.28 -7.93
CA VAL A 178 -11.15 4.62 -8.48
C VAL A 178 -12.48 5.24 -8.04
N ALA A 179 -12.43 6.48 -7.56
CA ALA A 179 -13.60 7.25 -7.14
C ALA A 179 -13.97 8.38 -8.10
N SER A 180 -13.31 8.51 -9.25
CA SER A 180 -13.57 9.52 -10.28
C SER A 180 -13.76 8.93 -11.68
N SER A 181 -14.49 9.64 -12.53
CA SER A 181 -14.52 9.40 -13.98
C SER A 181 -13.53 10.32 -14.70
N LEU A 182 -12.76 9.77 -15.66
CA LEU A 182 -11.89 10.57 -16.55
C LEU A 182 -12.70 11.50 -17.46
N LYS A 183 -14.00 11.28 -17.68
CA LYS A 183 -14.86 12.22 -18.41
C LYS A 183 -15.16 13.49 -17.62
N VAL A 184 -15.02 13.44 -16.30
CA VAL A 184 -15.22 14.60 -15.41
C VAL A 184 -13.88 15.17 -14.94
N TYR A 185 -12.89 14.32 -14.68
CA TYR A 185 -11.54 14.70 -14.24
C TYR A 185 -10.49 14.04 -15.15
N PRO A 186 -10.18 14.62 -16.32
CA PRO A 186 -9.32 13.98 -17.34
C PRO A 186 -7.90 13.67 -16.89
N ASP A 187 -7.37 14.48 -15.96
CA ASP A 187 -5.99 14.38 -15.49
C ASP A 187 -5.90 14.00 -14.01
N GLN A 188 -6.95 13.43 -13.40
CA GLN A 188 -6.94 13.12 -11.97
C GLN A 188 -7.62 11.80 -11.63
N VAL A 189 -7.00 11.04 -10.72
CA VAL A 189 -7.66 9.90 -10.07
C VAL A 189 -7.99 10.24 -8.62
N HIS A 190 -9.21 9.92 -8.22
CA HIS A 190 -9.70 10.19 -6.88
C HIS A 190 -9.80 8.88 -6.09
N PHE A 191 -9.56 8.93 -4.78
CA PHE A 191 -9.74 7.81 -3.87
C PHE A 191 -10.59 8.19 -2.66
N ILE A 192 -11.35 7.21 -2.16
CA ILE A 192 -12.01 7.30 -0.86
C ILE A 192 -11.41 6.23 0.04
N VAL A 193 -10.69 6.64 1.07
CA VAL A 193 -9.82 5.77 1.85
C VAL A 193 -10.05 5.99 3.34
N ASP A 194 -10.22 4.91 4.10
CA ASP A 194 -10.20 4.95 5.55
C ASP A 194 -8.75 4.88 6.04
N VAL A 195 -8.32 5.88 6.80
CA VAL A 195 -6.96 5.93 7.36
C VAL A 195 -6.89 4.94 8.51
N ILE A 196 -6.05 3.92 8.35
CA ILE A 196 -5.96 2.83 9.32
C ILE A 196 -5.05 3.29 10.45
N ARG A 197 -5.64 3.44 11.64
CA ARG A 197 -4.95 3.75 12.88
C ARG A 197 -5.65 3.05 14.04
N TYR A 198 -4.89 2.38 14.89
CA TYR A 198 -5.41 1.72 16.08
C TYR A 198 -4.27 1.54 17.09
N GLU A 199 -4.60 1.32 18.36
CA GLU A 199 -3.62 0.95 19.37
C GLU A 199 -3.54 -0.57 19.50
N SER A 200 -2.32 -1.09 19.56
CA SER A 200 -2.08 -2.49 19.90
C SER A 200 -0.72 -2.66 20.56
N HIS A 201 -0.68 -3.44 21.64
CA HIS A 201 0.52 -3.69 22.44
C HIS A 201 1.22 -2.41 22.90
N GLY A 202 0.44 -1.43 23.36
CA GLY A 202 0.95 -0.15 23.86
C GLY A 202 1.53 0.78 22.79
N ARG A 203 1.32 0.48 21.50
CA ARG A 203 1.83 1.26 20.37
C ARG A 203 0.71 1.67 19.42
N VAL A 204 0.84 2.85 18.83
CA VAL A 204 -0.05 3.30 17.76
C VAL A 204 0.38 2.64 16.44
N ARG A 205 -0.49 1.81 15.88
CA ARG A 205 -0.29 1.15 14.58
C ARG A 205 -0.91 1.98 13.48
N LYS A 206 -0.23 2.03 12.33
CA LYS A 206 -0.68 2.76 11.15
C LYS A 206 -0.66 1.85 9.92
N GLY A 207 -1.71 1.89 9.11
CA GLY A 207 -1.67 1.25 7.79
C GLY A 207 -0.67 1.98 6.89
N VAL A 208 0.24 1.25 6.25
CA VAL A 208 1.34 1.83 5.45
C VAL A 208 0.82 2.82 4.41
N ALA A 209 -0.02 2.37 3.48
CA ALA A 209 -0.46 3.19 2.36
C ALA A 209 -1.46 4.28 2.73
N SER A 210 -2.41 3.99 3.63
CA SER A 210 -3.41 4.98 4.01
C SER A 210 -2.84 6.09 4.90
N SER A 211 -1.93 5.77 5.83
CA SER A 211 -1.19 6.81 6.57
C SER A 211 -0.20 7.57 5.71
N PHE A 212 0.46 6.92 4.75
CA PHE A 212 1.33 7.61 3.78
C PHE A 212 0.55 8.69 3.01
N LEU A 213 -0.60 8.34 2.43
CA LEU A 213 -1.46 9.30 1.71
C LEU A 213 -1.96 10.42 2.64
N ALA A 214 -2.35 10.08 3.87
CA ALA A 214 -2.94 11.03 4.80
C ALA A 214 -1.95 12.02 5.42
N GLU A 215 -0.71 11.59 5.65
CA GLU A 215 0.25 12.30 6.52
C GLU A 215 1.55 12.70 5.81
N ARG A 216 1.95 12.01 4.74
CA ARG A 216 3.33 12.11 4.19
C ARG A 216 3.39 12.41 2.70
N ALA A 217 2.28 12.33 1.97
CA ALA A 217 2.25 12.39 0.51
C ALA A 217 2.18 13.81 -0.09
N ASN A 218 2.02 14.87 0.72
CA ASN A 218 1.82 16.24 0.19
C ASN A 218 3.00 16.74 -0.65
N ASP A 219 4.24 16.48 -0.22
CA ASP A 219 5.45 17.06 -0.81
C ASP A 219 6.38 16.03 -1.45
N VAL A 220 5.87 14.82 -1.69
CA VAL A 220 6.64 13.71 -2.28
C VAL A 220 5.85 13.06 -3.41
N PRO A 221 6.53 12.41 -4.38
CA PRO A 221 5.83 11.62 -5.39
C PRO A 221 4.97 10.52 -4.75
N VAL A 222 3.82 10.26 -5.36
CA VAL A 222 2.91 9.15 -5.08
C VAL A 222 2.94 8.20 -6.28
N PRO A 223 3.87 7.24 -6.33
CA PRO A 223 4.00 6.41 -7.52
C PRO A 223 2.76 5.51 -7.66
N VAL A 224 2.15 5.55 -8.84
CA VAL A 224 0.89 4.85 -9.13
C VAL A 224 0.93 4.11 -10.47
N TYR A 225 0.12 3.05 -10.58
CA TYR A 225 -0.12 2.34 -11.85
C TYR A 225 -1.54 1.75 -11.88
N PRO A 226 -2.18 1.60 -13.05
CA PRO A 226 -3.56 1.13 -13.13
C PRO A 226 -3.64 -0.39 -12.92
N SER A 227 -4.77 -0.83 -12.39
CA SER A 227 -5.13 -2.25 -12.22
C SER A 227 -6.55 -2.45 -12.72
N VAL A 228 -6.65 -2.97 -13.95
CA VAL A 228 -7.92 -3.17 -14.65
C VAL A 228 -8.77 -4.23 -13.96
N ALA A 229 -10.01 -3.90 -13.66
CA ALA A 229 -11.01 -4.86 -13.18
C ALA A 229 -11.65 -5.53 -14.39
N LYS A 230 -11.79 -6.87 -14.46
CA LYS A 230 -12.39 -7.51 -15.66
C LYS A 230 -13.91 -7.54 -15.68
N HIS A 231 -14.54 -7.44 -14.52
CA HIS A 231 -15.96 -7.76 -14.32
C HIS A 231 -16.65 -6.73 -13.42
N PHE A 232 -16.12 -5.51 -13.40
CA PHE A 232 -16.62 -4.45 -12.51
C PHE A 232 -16.62 -3.13 -13.26
N HIS A 233 -17.44 -3.05 -14.31
CA HIS A 233 -17.66 -1.86 -15.13
C HIS A 233 -19.15 -1.59 -15.29
N LEU A 234 -19.48 -0.40 -15.81
CA LEU A 234 -20.85 -0.09 -16.19
C LEU A 234 -21.32 -0.97 -17.36
N PRO A 235 -22.63 -1.26 -17.47
CA PRO A 235 -23.18 -1.90 -18.66
C PRO A 235 -22.90 -1.08 -19.93
N GLU A 236 -22.69 -1.75 -21.05
CA GLU A 236 -22.49 -1.08 -22.35
C GLU A 236 -23.69 -0.23 -22.76
N ASN A 237 -24.91 -0.71 -22.51
CA ASN A 237 -26.12 0.06 -22.75
C ASN A 237 -26.38 1.05 -21.60
N PRO A 238 -26.29 2.38 -21.84
CA PRO A 238 -26.47 3.40 -20.81
C PRO A 238 -27.87 3.38 -20.17
N ASP A 239 -28.90 2.94 -20.88
CA ASP A 239 -30.28 2.89 -20.36
C ASP A 239 -30.49 1.74 -19.37
N THR A 240 -29.52 0.83 -19.23
CA THR A 240 -29.61 -0.30 -18.29
C THR A 240 -29.66 0.23 -16.86
N PRO A 241 -30.71 -0.10 -16.08
CA PRO A 241 -30.76 0.24 -14.67
C PRO A 241 -29.62 -0.46 -13.91
N ILE A 242 -29.00 0.25 -12.97
CA ILE A 242 -27.95 -0.31 -12.11
C ILE A 242 -28.35 -0.21 -10.64
N ILE A 243 -28.02 -1.24 -9.86
CA ILE A 243 -28.16 -1.25 -8.41
C ILE A 243 -26.75 -1.26 -7.81
N MET A 244 -26.46 -0.27 -6.97
CA MET A 244 -25.13 -0.09 -6.37
C MET A 244 -25.23 -0.29 -4.86
N VAL A 245 -24.46 -1.24 -4.32
CA VAL A 245 -24.42 -1.56 -2.88
C VAL A 245 -22.99 -1.43 -2.38
N GLY A 246 -22.69 -0.34 -1.66
CA GLY A 246 -21.32 0.00 -1.26
C GLY A 246 -21.23 0.63 0.13
N PRO A 247 -21.25 -0.16 1.21
CA PRO A 247 -21.09 0.37 2.56
C PRO A 247 -19.66 0.88 2.81
N GLY A 248 -19.54 1.94 3.61
CA GLY A 248 -18.24 2.53 3.98
C GLY A 248 -17.44 3.02 2.77
N THR A 249 -16.16 2.66 2.69
CA THR A 249 -15.30 3.01 1.53
C THR A 249 -15.69 2.27 0.25
N GLY A 250 -16.59 1.27 0.33
CA GLY A 250 -17.15 0.59 -0.84
C GLY A 250 -17.96 1.51 -1.77
N ILE A 251 -18.25 2.74 -1.34
CA ILE A 251 -18.90 3.77 -2.16
C ILE A 251 -17.99 4.34 -3.27
N ALA A 252 -16.66 4.15 -3.17
CA ALA A 252 -15.67 4.73 -4.08
C ALA A 252 -16.02 4.54 -5.58
N PRO A 253 -16.14 3.29 -6.11
CA PRO A 253 -16.44 3.10 -7.52
C PRO A 253 -17.82 3.65 -7.92
N PHE A 254 -18.78 3.68 -7.01
CA PHE A 254 -20.13 4.18 -7.30
C PHE A 254 -20.17 5.70 -7.44
N ARG A 255 -19.27 6.43 -6.75
CA ARG A 255 -19.04 7.85 -7.05
C ARG A 255 -18.56 8.02 -8.50
N ALA A 256 -17.62 7.18 -8.95
CA ALA A 256 -17.13 7.22 -10.32
C ALA A 256 -18.24 6.88 -11.34
N TYR A 257 -19.07 5.87 -11.06
CA TYR A 257 -20.18 5.47 -11.92
C TYR A 257 -21.21 6.59 -12.08
N LEU A 258 -21.58 7.26 -10.98
CA LEU A 258 -22.52 8.39 -11.01
C LEU A 258 -21.94 9.57 -11.81
N GLN A 259 -20.64 9.83 -11.69
CA GLN A 259 -19.96 10.84 -12.50
C GLN A 259 -19.97 10.49 -13.99
N GLU A 260 -19.65 9.24 -14.32
CA GLU A 260 -19.64 8.74 -15.70
C GLU A 260 -21.02 8.85 -16.34
N ARG A 261 -22.08 8.33 -15.70
CA ARG A 261 -23.45 8.40 -16.21
C ARG A 261 -23.91 9.82 -16.42
N LYS A 262 -23.65 10.71 -15.46
CA LYS A 262 -23.97 12.14 -15.58
C LYS A 262 -23.24 12.78 -16.77
N ALA A 263 -21.96 12.44 -16.98
CA ALA A 263 -21.17 12.98 -18.09
C ALA A 263 -21.61 12.44 -19.46
N THR A 264 -22.16 11.23 -19.52
CA THR A 264 -22.65 10.62 -20.76
C THR A 264 -24.14 10.84 -21.04
N GLY A 265 -24.86 11.52 -20.15
CA GLY A 265 -26.31 11.75 -20.29
C GLY A 265 -27.18 10.52 -20.06
N ALA A 266 -26.66 9.53 -19.33
CA ALA A 266 -27.32 8.28 -18.97
C ALA A 266 -28.05 8.33 -17.62
#